data_AF-A0A953RL51-F1
#
_entry.id   AF-A0A953RL51-F1
#
_cell.length_a   1.000
_cell.length_b   1.000
_cell.length_c   1.000
_cell.angle_alpha   90.00
_cell.angle_beta   90.00
_cell.angle_gamma   90.00
#
_symmetry.space_group_name_H-M   'P 1'
#
loop_
_entity.id
_entity.type
_entity.pdbx_description
1 polymer ?
#
loop_
_entity_poly.entity_id
_entity_poly.type
_entity_poly.pdbx_seq_one_letter_code
_entity_poly.pdbx_strand_id
1 'polypeptide(L)'
;MNVNLTPELEKLVHNKVKTGRYNSASEVVREALRLLEDHDKVRVAQLSEFRREIDRRLASLDRGESIEGEKFFAELERPEAALRR
;
A
#
# COMPACT_ATOMS: atom_id res chain seq x y z
N MET A 1 -15.31 11.61 -24.95
CA MET A 1 -14.23 10.62 -25.15
C MET A 1 -14.87 9.24 -25.15
N ASN A 2 -14.55 8.39 -26.11
CA ASN A 2 -15.08 7.02 -26.15
C ASN A 2 -13.98 6.06 -25.69
N VAL A 3 -14.33 5.11 -24.82
CA VAL A 3 -13.38 4.16 -24.23
C VAL A 3 -13.93 2.76 -24.49
N ASN A 4 -13.11 1.90 -25.09
CA ASN A 4 -13.51 0.52 -25.35
C ASN A 4 -13.19 -0.32 -24.11
N LEU A 5 -14.19 -1.03 -23.61
CA LEU A 5 -14.05 -1.93 -22.49
C LEU A 5 -13.98 -3.37 -23.01
N THR A 6 -13.34 -4.26 -22.24
CA THR A 6 -13.46 -5.69 -22.52
C THR A 6 -14.89 -6.15 -22.18
N PRO A 7 -15.39 -7.24 -22.78
CA PRO A 7 -16.74 -7.74 -22.51
C PRO A 7 -17.02 -8.00 -21.01
N GLU A 8 -16.00 -8.40 -20.25
CA GLU A 8 -16.09 -8.64 -18.81
C GLU A 8 -16.32 -7.33 -18.04
N LEU A 9 -15.60 -6.27 -18.42
CA LEU A 9 -15.75 -4.94 -17.82
C LEU A 9 -17.09 -4.30 -18.19
N GLU A 10 -17.56 -4.47 -19.42
CA GLU A 10 -18.91 -4.04 -19.82
C GLU A 10 -19.99 -4.72 -18.96
N LYS A 11 -19.89 -6.04 -18.79
CA LYS A 11 -20.81 -6.81 -17.94
C LYS A 11 -20.76 -6.32 -16.49
N LEU A 12 -19.57 -6.05 -15.95
CA LEU A 12 -19.41 -5.50 -14.60
C LEU A 12 -20.12 -4.15 -14.47
N VAL A 13 -19.85 -3.22 -15.38
CA VAL A 13 -20.46 -1.87 -15.38
C VAL A 13 -21.97 -1.97 -15.50
N HIS A 14 -22.46 -2.79 -16.43
CA HIS A 14 -23.89 -3.01 -16.63
C HIS A 14 -24.57 -3.58 -15.38
N ASN A 15 -23.94 -4.56 -14.71
CA ASN A 15 -24.46 -5.10 -13.46
C ASN A 15 -24.51 -4.05 -12.36
N LYS A 16 -23.51 -3.18 -12.24
CA LYS A 16 -23.50 -2.10 -11.25
C LYS A 16 -24.63 -1.10 -11.48
N VAL A 17 -24.87 -0.69 -12.72
CA VAL A 17 -26.01 0.18 -13.08
C VAL A 17 -27.34 -0.51 -12.78
N LYS A 18 -27.48 -1.80 -13.14
CA LYS A 18 -28.69 -2.59 -12.87
C LYS A 18 -29.12 -2.66 -11.41
N THR A 19 -28.19 -2.51 -10.46
CA THR A 19 -28.54 -2.45 -9.03
C THR A 19 -29.29 -1.17 -8.63
N GLY A 20 -29.37 -0.17 -9.52
CA GLY A 20 -29.95 1.14 -9.23
C GLY A 20 -29.03 2.07 -8.42
N ARG A 21 -27.85 1.60 -8.00
CA ARG A 21 -26.86 2.41 -7.27
C ARG A 21 -26.21 3.50 -8.14
N TYR A 22 -26.18 3.30 -9.46
CA TYR A 22 -25.59 4.24 -10.42
C TYR A 22 -26.57 4.50 -11.54
N ASN A 23 -26.66 5.76 -11.99
CA ASN A 23 -27.60 6.18 -13.03
C ASN A 23 -27.05 5.92 -14.45
N SER A 24 -25.73 5.77 -14.60
CA SER A 24 -25.10 5.56 -15.90
C SER A 24 -23.77 4.82 -15.81
N ALA A 25 -23.35 4.22 -16.92
CA ALA A 25 -22.02 3.64 -17.08
C ALA A 25 -20.91 4.68 -16.82
N SER A 26 -21.09 5.91 -17.29
CA SER A 26 -20.14 7.01 -17.08
C SER A 26 -19.96 7.34 -15.60
N GLU A 27 -20.99 7.18 -14.78
CA GLU A 27 -20.90 7.38 -13.33
C GLU A 27 -20.08 6.28 -12.66
N VAL A 28 -20.29 5.02 -13.04
CA VAL A 28 -19.48 3.88 -12.57
C VAL A 28 -18.01 4.09 -12.91
N VAL A 29 -17.72 4.49 -14.15
CA VAL A 29 -16.34 4.72 -14.62
C VAL A 29 -15.68 5.88 -13.88
N ARG A 30 -16.38 6.99 -13.67
CA ARG A 30 -15.84 8.12 -12.90
C ARG A 30 -15.48 7.72 -11.47
N GLU A 31 -16.36 6.98 -10.80
CA GLU A 31 -16.10 6.51 -9.45
C GLU A 31 -14.94 5.52 -9.40
N ALA A 32 -14.85 4.61 -10.37
CA ALA A 32 -13.72 3.68 -10.48
C ALA A 32 -12.39 4.42 -10.69
N LEU A 33 -12.36 5.45 -11.53
CA LEU A 33 -11.17 6.28 -11.75
C LEU A 33 -10.78 7.09 -10.51
N ARG A 34 -11.77 7.61 -9.78
CA ARG A 34 -11.52 8.32 -8.51
C ARG A 34 -10.86 7.38 -7.48
N LEU A 35 -11.38 6.17 -7.33
CA LEU A 35 -10.80 5.16 -6.44
C LEU A 35 -9.40 4.73 -6.88
N LEU A 36 -9.17 4.61 -8.19
CA LEU A 36 -7.84 4.32 -8.74
C LEU A 36 -6.85 5.44 -8.38
N GLU A 37 -7.24 6.70 -8.57
CA GLU A 37 -6.39 7.86 -8.24
C GLU A 37 -6.07 7.92 -6.75
N ASP A 38 -7.05 7.68 -5.88
CA ASP A 38 -6.86 7.64 -4.42
C ASP A 38 -5.87 6.52 -4.02
N HIS A 39 -6.02 5.34 -4.62
CA HIS A 39 -5.12 4.21 -4.38
C HIS A 39 -3.70 4.47 -4.90
N ASP A 40 -3.55 5.13 -6.04
CA ASP A 40 -2.25 5.51 -6.58
C ASP A 40 -1.55 6.55 -5.70
N LYS A 41 -2.29 7.55 -5.18
CA LYS A 41 -1.75 8.52 -4.20
C LYS A 41 -1.22 7.82 -2.95
N VAL A 42 -1.97 6.86 -2.39
CA VAL A 42 -1.53 6.08 -1.22
C VAL A 42 -0.27 5.29 -1.54
N ARG A 43 -0.21 4.61 -2.69
CA ARG A 43 0.97 3.84 -3.10
C ARG A 43 2.21 4.73 -3.26
N VAL A 44 2.07 5.91 -3.86
CA VAL A 44 3.17 6.87 -4.01
C VAL A 44 3.66 7.34 -2.64
N ALA A 45 2.75 7.67 -1.71
CA ALA A 45 3.11 8.08 -0.37
C ALA A 45 3.86 6.97 0.40
N GLN A 46 3.38 5.74 0.33
CA GLN A 46 4.04 4.57 0.95
C GLN A 46 5.46 4.35 0.40
N LEU A 47 5.63 4.43 -0.92
CA LEU A 47 6.95 4.30 -1.55
C LEU A 47 7.89 5.43 -1.15
N SER A 48 7.38 6.65 -1.05
CA SER A 48 8.16 7.81 -0.59
C SER A 48 8.65 7.62 0.84
N GLU A 49 7.76 7.22 1.75
CA GLU A 49 8.13 6.98 3.15
C GLU A 49 9.11 5.82 3.29
N PHE A 50 8.91 4.74 2.54
CA PHE A 50 9.85 3.61 2.53
C PHE A 50 11.24 4.02 2.06
N ARG A 51 11.34 4.81 0.97
CA ARG A 51 12.63 5.34 0.48
C ARG A 51 13.30 6.23 1.53
N ARG A 52 12.54 7.12 2.17
CA ARG A 52 13.05 7.96 3.27
C ARG A 52 13.56 7.14 4.45
N GLU A 53 12.89 6.03 4.79
CA GLU A 53 13.38 5.15 5.83
C GLU A 53 14.69 4.47 5.43
N ILE A 54 14.80 3.94 4.21
CA ILE A 54 16.05 3.38 3.69
C ILE A 54 17.18 4.40 3.77
N ASP A 55 16.97 5.61 3.26
CA ASP A 55 18.00 6.66 3.25
C ASP A 55 18.45 7.00 4.68
N ARG A 56 17.51 7.11 5.63
CA ARG A 56 17.83 7.34 7.05
C ARG A 56 18.63 6.20 7.65
N ARG A 57 18.27 4.94 7.36
CA ARG A 57 18.96 3.75 7.86
C ARG A 57 20.37 3.65 7.28
N LEU A 58 20.54 3.90 5.98
CA LEU A 58 21.86 3.91 5.35
C LEU A 58 22.75 5.00 5.95
N ALA A 59 22.24 6.21 6.14
CA ALA A 59 22.99 7.28 6.79
C ALA A 59 23.36 6.94 8.25
N SER A 60 22.52 6.18 8.98
CA SER A 60 22.83 5.64 10.32
C SER A 60 24.02 4.68 10.26
N LEU A 61 24.01 3.75 9.29
CA LEU A 61 25.10 2.81 9.09
C LEU A 61 26.42 3.53 8.73
N ASP A 62 26.36 4.57 7.90
CA ASP A 62 27.54 5.38 7.55
C ASP A 62 28.16 6.08 8.77
N ARG A 63 27.35 6.41 9.79
CA ARG A 63 27.82 6.96 11.08
C ARG A 63 28.27 5.88 12.07
N GLY A 64 28.23 4.61 11.69
CA GLY A 64 28.56 3.49 12.57
C GLY A 64 27.48 3.17 13.61
N GLU A 65 26.30 3.78 13.50
CA GLU A 65 25.14 3.51 14.37
C GLU A 65 24.47 2.21 13.93
N SER A 66 25.12 1.08 14.25
CA SER A 66 24.68 -0.27 13.95
C SER A 66 24.86 -1.21 15.15
N ILE A 67 24.04 -2.25 15.23
CA ILE A 67 24.18 -3.31 16.22
C ILE A 67 24.58 -4.58 15.48
N GLU A 68 25.58 -5.30 16.00
CA GLU A 68 25.95 -6.61 15.47
C GLU A 68 24.77 -7.58 15.63
N GLY A 69 24.44 -8.33 14.58
CA GLY A 69 23.29 -9.24 14.57
C GLY A 69 23.28 -10.22 15.74
N GLU A 70 24.41 -10.83 16.05
CA GLU A 70 24.56 -11.76 17.19
C GLU A 70 24.24 -11.08 18.54
N LYS A 71 24.69 -9.83 18.73
CA LYS A 71 24.39 -9.06 19.94
C LYS A 71 22.92 -8.68 20.02
N PHE A 72 22.31 -8.31 18.89
CA PHE A 72 20.89 -7.99 18.80
C PHE A 72 20.00 -9.18 19.18
N PHE A 73 20.27 -10.38 18.65
CA PHE A 73 19.49 -11.58 18.99
C PHE A 73 19.71 -12.02 20.45
N ALA A 74 20.95 -11.97 20.95
CA ALA A 74 21.24 -12.25 22.36
C ALA A 74 20.54 -11.27 23.32
N GLU A 75 20.36 -10.00 22.92
CA GLU A 75 19.59 -9.02 23.68
C GLU A 75 18.07 -9.21 23.58
N LEU A 76 17.54 -9.82 22.52
CA LEU A 76 16.12 -10.15 22.37
C LEU A 76 15.70 -11.39 23.19
N GLU A 77 16.59 -12.38 23.34
CA GLU A 77 16.31 -13.60 24.11
C GLU A 77 16.34 -13.35 25.63
N ARG A 78 17.12 -12.36 26.08
CA ARG A 78 17.20 -11.94 27.51
C ARG A 78 15.87 -11.46 28.10
N PRO A 79 15.08 -10.58 27.46
CA PRO A 79 13.80 -10.12 27.97
C PRO A 79 12.70 -11.20 27.92
N GLU A 80 12.72 -12.14 26.98
CA GLU A 80 11.74 -13.25 26.97
C GLU A 80 11.95 -14.21 28.15
N ALA A 81 13.19 -14.43 28.59
CA ALA A 81 13.49 -15.24 29.76
C ALA A 81 13.08 -14.58 31.09
N ALA A 82 12.97 -13.26 31.14
CA ALA A 82 12.58 -12.50 32.32
C ALA A 82 11.05 -12.40 32.52
N LEU A 83 10.27 -12.49 31.44
CA LEU A 83 8.80 -12.45 31.47
C LEU A 83 8.13 -13.82 31.72
N ARG A 84 8.90 -14.92 31.71
CA ARG A 84 8.42 -16.29 31.94
C ARG A 84 8.69 -16.85 33.36
N ARG A 85 8.90 -16.00 34.36
CA ARG A 85 9.01 -16.40 35.78
C ARG A 85 7.86 -15.90 36.63
#